data_AF-A0A8X7WM24-F1
#
_entry.id   AF-A0A8X7WM24-F1
#
_cell.length_a   1.000
_cell.length_b   1.000
_cell.length_c   1.000
_cell.angle_alpha   90.00
_cell.angle_beta   90.00
_cell.angle_gamma   90.00
#
_symmetry.space_group_name_H-M   'P 1'
#
loop_
_entity.id
_entity.type
_entity.pdbx_description
1 polymer ?
#
loop_
_entity_poly.entity_id
_entity_poly.type
_entity_poly.pdbx_seq_one_letter_code
_entity_poly.pdbx_strand_id
1 'polypeptide(L)' 'MNPSIFLFRLSIILLPLHIFASERVGDWGPIKDVKDPHVVKIGQFAVSEYNIQSKSGLKFVNVVHGEF' A
#
# COMPACT_ATOMS: atom_id res chain seq x y z
N MET A 1 -43.42 2.14 -25.32
CA MET A 1 -42.29 2.72 -24.54
C MET A 1 -41.26 3.19 -25.53
N ASN A 2 -40.82 4.46 -25.48
CA ASN A 2 -39.86 4.93 -26.47
C ASN A 2 -38.46 4.32 -26.17
N PRO A 3 -37.68 4.00 -27.21
CA PRO A 3 -36.39 3.34 -27.02
C PRO A 3 -35.41 4.24 -26.25
N SER A 4 -35.50 5.56 -26.45
CA SER A 4 -34.63 6.54 -25.79
C SER A 4 -34.87 6.64 -24.28
N ILE A 5 -36.11 6.63 -23.78
CA ILE A 5 -36.40 6.61 -22.34
C ILE A 5 -36.02 5.26 -21.76
N PHE A 6 -36.22 4.15 -22.48
CA PHE A 6 -35.80 2.84 -22.01
C PHE A 6 -34.29 2.78 -21.76
N LEU A 7 -33.48 3.25 -22.72
CA LEU A 7 -32.03 3.31 -22.58
C LEU A 7 -31.59 4.25 -21.45
N PHE A 8 -32.26 5.40 -21.30
CA PHE A 8 -31.98 6.34 -20.21
C PHE A 8 -32.25 5.73 -18.83
N ARG A 9 -33.34 4.99 -18.68
CA ARG A 9 -33.67 4.28 -17.43
C ARG A 9 -32.69 3.15 -17.14
N LEU A 10 -32.29 2.39 -18.17
CA LEU A 10 -31.31 1.32 -18.04
C LEU A 10 -29.95 1.87 -17.59
N SER A 11 -29.51 3.00 -18.14
CA SER A 11 -28.28 3.68 -17.74
C SER A 11 -28.32 4.11 -16.27
N ILE A 12 -29.43 4.70 -15.81
CA ILE A 12 -29.58 5.13 -14.40
C ILE A 12 -29.54 3.95 -13.42
N ILE A 13 -30.08 2.79 -13.81
CA ILE A 13 -30.07 1.57 -12.98
C ILE A 13 -28.67 0.92 -12.94
N LEU A 14 -27.87 1.07 -13.99
CA LEU A 14 -26.51 0.51 -14.07
C LEU A 14 -25.44 1.38 -13.38
N LEU A 15 -25.66 2.70 -13.26
CA LEU A 15 -24.73 3.64 -12.61
C LEU A 15 -24.26 3.24 -11.19
N PRO A 16 -25.11 2.72 -10.27
CA PRO A 16 -24.66 2.31 -8.93
C PRO A 16 -23.90 0.98 -8.89
N LEU A 17 -23.75 0.25 -10.00
CA LEU A 17 -22.93 -0.97 -10.03
C LEU A 17 -21.42 -0.70 -10.09
N HIS A 18 -21.00 0.56 -10.21
CA HIS A 18 -19.60 0.96 -10.22
C HIS A 18 -19.03 1.26 -8.82
N ILE A 19 -19.75 0.91 -7.74
CA ILE A 19 -19.37 1.22 -6.36
C ILE A 19 -18.24 0.27 -5.91
N PHE A 20 -17.03 0.82 -6.01
CA PHE A 20 -15.82 0.55 -5.24
C PHE A 20 -15.54 -0.92 -4.92
N ALA A 21 -14.67 -1.53 -5.73
CA ALA A 21 -13.66 -2.39 -5.13
C ALA A 21 -12.90 -1.53 -4.12
N SER A 22 -13.32 -1.55 -2.86
CA SER A 22 -12.47 -1.12 -1.77
C SER A 22 -11.32 -2.11 -1.81
N GLU A 23 -10.22 -1.75 -2.47
CA GLU A 23 -8.94 -2.32 -2.11
C GLU A 23 -8.87 -2.17 -0.60
N ARG A 24 -8.92 -3.30 0.11
CA ARG A 24 -8.56 -3.32 1.52
C ARG A 24 -7.07 -3.00 1.53
N VAL A 25 -6.74 -1.72 1.40
CA VAL A 25 -5.53 -1.17 1.97
C VAL A 25 -5.63 -1.66 3.40
N GLY A 26 -4.77 -2.60 3.78
CA GLY A 26 -4.76 -3.14 5.14
C GLY A 26 -4.75 -1.98 6.13
N ASP A 27 -5.17 -2.20 7.37
CA ASP A 27 -5.00 -1.20 8.43
C ASP A 27 -3.50 -0.91 8.57
N TRP A 28 -3.01 0.04 7.77
CA TRP A 28 -1.65 0.53 7.80
C TRP A 28 -1.46 1.09 9.19
N GLY A 29 -0.52 0.48 9.91
CA GLY A 29 -0.39 0.71 11.33
C GLY A 29 1.07 0.71 11.74
N PRO A 30 1.39 1.39 12.85
CA PRO A 30 2.75 1.40 13.36
C PRO A 30 3.17 -0.02 13.75
N ILE A 31 4.37 -0.41 13.34
CA ILE A 31 5.05 -1.61 13.84
C ILE A 31 5.29 -1.40 15.33
N LYS A 32 4.69 -2.29 16.15
CA LYS A 32 4.72 -2.17 17.62
C LYS A 32 6.12 -2.39 18.19
N ASP A 33 6.84 -3.38 17.67
CA ASP A 33 8.20 -3.69 18.12
C ASP A 33 9.19 -3.58 16.96
N VAL A 34 9.82 -2.41 16.86
CA VAL A 34 10.88 -2.16 15.87
C VAL A 34 12.18 -2.92 16.16
N LYS A 35 12.29 -3.54 17.35
CA LYS A 35 13.42 -4.39 17.73
C LYS A 35 13.20 -5.86 17.37
N ASP A 36 12.03 -6.20 16.82
CA ASP A 36 11.78 -7.53 16.30
C ASP A 36 12.91 -7.94 15.32
N PRO A 37 13.53 -9.12 15.48
CA PRO A 37 14.66 -9.53 14.65
C PRO A 37 14.37 -9.54 13.15
N HIS A 38 13.12 -9.75 12.74
CA HIS A 38 12.72 -9.69 11.34
C HIS A 38 12.70 -8.24 10.83
N VAL A 39 12.13 -7.31 11.60
CA VAL A 39 12.12 -5.87 11.27
C VAL A 39 13.54 -5.31 11.18
N VAL A 40 14.40 -5.68 12.12
CA VAL A 40 15.82 -5.29 12.11
C VAL A 40 16.54 -5.81 10.86
N LYS A 41 16.30 -7.06 10.46
CA LYS A 41 16.87 -7.63 9.23
C LYS A 41 16.43 -6.88 7.97
N ILE A 42 15.17 -6.44 7.90
CA ILE A 42 14.68 -5.61 6.79
C ILE A 42 15.43 -4.28 6.73
N GLY A 43 15.61 -3.61 7.89
CA GLY A 43 16.38 -2.37 7.95
C GLY A 43 17.86 -2.55 7.52
N GLN A 44 18.50 -3.64 7.96
CA GLN A 44 19.87 -3.98 7.55
C GLN A 44 19.96 -4.24 6.05
N PHE A 45 19.02 -5.00 5.49
CA PHE A 45 18.93 -5.26 4.06
C PHE A 45 18.81 -3.96 3.25
N ALA A 46 17.91 -3.06 3.65
CA ALA A 46 17.69 -1.79 2.95
C ALA A 46 18.95 -0.92 2.92
N VAL A 47 19.67 -0.79 4.05
CA VAL A 47 20.94 -0.04 4.10
C VAL A 47 22.01 -0.69 3.22
N SER A 48 22.09 -2.03 3.22
CA SER A 48 23.04 -2.77 2.38
C SER A 48 22.79 -2.56 0.89
N GLU A 49 21.54 -2.74 0.45
CA GLU A 49 21.14 -2.53 -0.96
C GLU A 49 21.37 -1.09 -1.40
N TYR A 50 21.04 -0.12 -0.55
CA TYR A 50 21.30 1.28 -0.83
C TYR A 50 22.80 1.54 -1.03
N ASN A 51 23.67 1.01 -0.17
CA ASN A 51 25.12 1.16 -0.31
C ASN A 51 25.63 0.56 -1.64
N ILE A 52 25.12 -0.61 -2.05
CA ILE A 52 25.47 -1.24 -3.33
C ILE A 52 25.10 -0.33 -4.50
N GLN A 53 23.87 0.18 -4.52
CA GLN A 53 23.34 0.97 -5.64
C GLN A 53 23.94 2.38 -5.70
N SER A 54 24.12 3.03 -4.55
CA SER A 54 24.60 4.41 -4.46
C SER A 54 26.12 4.54 -4.35
N LYS A 55 26.84 3.42 -4.17
CA LYS A 55 28.28 3.40 -3.83
C LYS A 55 28.59 4.20 -2.56
N SER A 56 27.66 4.20 -1.60
CA SER A 56 27.85 4.84 -0.30
C SER A 56 28.33 3.83 0.76
N GLY A 57 28.63 4.32 1.97
CA GLY A 57 29.17 3.54 3.09
C GLY A 57 28.38 3.72 4.37
N LEU A 58 27.05 3.78 4.28
CA LEU A 58 26.18 3.93 5.44
C LEU A 58 26.29 2.70 6.36
N LYS A 59 26.26 2.94 7.67
CA LYS A 59 26.21 1.87 8.67
C LYS A 59 24.83 1.82 9.28
N PHE A 60 24.23 0.63 9.27
CA PHE A 60 22.98 0.41 9.99
C PHE A 60 23.20 0.59 11.49
N VAL A 61 22.31 1.33 12.16
CA VAL A 61 22.34 1.55 13.61
C VAL A 61 21.13 0.87 14.26
N ASN A 62 19.93 1.33 13.94
CA ASN A 62 18.67 0.77 14.43
C ASN A 62 17.49 1.20 13.57
N VAL A 63 16.37 0.49 13.70
CA VAL A 63 15.06 0.95 13.22
C VAL A 63 14.42 1.78 14.33
N VAL A 64 13.99 2.99 13.99
CA VAL A 64 13.35 3.92 14.95
C VAL A 64 11.82 3.82 14.86
N HIS A 65 11.29 3.59 13.66
CA HIS A 65 9.86 3.51 13.36
C HIS A 65 9.63 2.72 12.05
N GLY A 66 8.42 2.22 11.85
CA GLY A 66 7.98 1.61 10.60
C GLY A 66 6.47 1.32 10.63
N GLU A 67 5.90 1.04 9.47
CA GLU A 67 4.48 0.72 9.27
C GLU A 67 4.36 -0.53 8.36
N PHE A 68 3.22 -1.23 8.40
CA PHE A 68 2.94 -2.46 7.64
C PHE A 68 1.69 -2.36 6.77
#